data_AF-A0A3D9ZC45-F1
#
_entry.id   AF-A0A3D9ZC45-F1
#
_cell.length_a   1.000
_cell.length_b   1.000
_cell.length_c   1.000
_cell.angle_alpha   90.00
_cell.angle_beta   90.00
_cell.angle_gamma   90.00
#
_symmetry.space_group_name_H-M   'P 1'
#
loop_
_entity.id
_entity.type
_entity.pdbx_description
1 polymer ?
#
loop_
_entity_poly.entity_id
_entity_poly.type
_entity_poly.pdbx_seq_one_letter_code
_entity_poly.pdbx_strand_id
1 'polypeptide(L)'
;MSATNYVSTWMYVESPKEGGLYPQVGGLTTSQATQNIYWRCVYTFFWSAHAFLKKDGVKFLLFTNIAQLPVVDGIDLNTALADFGVELVTLRYTWAPAGSRRPWFNQYFLFDILDYGAARLAADDTLLVMDNDCLVVGDLSAAFDLARRDGALLITVDVSEDEDANGLSRRQAIDVYAEIGHERPAQPPEYFGGEFYGISGALLARLMPLAREIRLRNDALAATGNRYFSDEAHFFSFLMWQLGLRAPNANHIARRIWTTWKLNNTRDADLRLPVWHLPSEKTYGFADLFARLAAPKAIPADPARLQARLARIMGVGRKSPRKFVGHFLRAARRRLRRRT
;
A
#
# COMPACT_ATOMS: atom_id res chain seq x y z
N MET A 1 -2.62 29.88 3.54
CA MET A 1 -3.43 28.94 2.75
C MET A 1 -3.93 27.88 3.72
N SER A 2 -5.08 27.25 3.49
CA SER A 2 -5.53 26.13 4.33
C SER A 2 -4.77 24.86 3.95
N ALA A 3 -4.32 24.10 4.93
CA ALA A 3 -3.71 22.78 4.73
C ALA A 3 -4.55 21.89 3.81
N THR A 4 -3.91 21.23 2.86
CA THR A 4 -4.52 20.30 1.91
C THR A 4 -4.25 18.85 2.33
N ASN A 5 -5.30 18.04 2.31
CA ASN A 5 -5.24 16.62 2.61
C ASN A 5 -5.31 15.81 1.32
N TYR A 6 -4.37 14.88 1.17
CA TYR A 6 -4.24 14.01 0.00
C TYR A 6 -4.40 12.54 0.41
N VAL A 7 -5.23 11.81 -0.32
CA VAL A 7 -5.31 10.34 -0.26
C VAL A 7 -4.82 9.78 -1.58
N SER A 8 -3.95 8.79 -1.49
CA SER A 8 -3.31 8.22 -2.66
C SER A 8 -3.08 6.73 -2.54
N THR A 9 -2.99 6.12 -3.72
CA THR A 9 -2.51 4.76 -3.91
C THR A 9 -1.65 4.75 -5.15
N TRP A 10 -0.98 3.63 -5.38
CA TRP A 10 -0.09 3.47 -6.52
C TRP A 10 -0.26 2.12 -7.22
N MET A 11 0.17 2.10 -8.48
CA MET A 11 0.30 0.89 -9.29
C MET A 11 1.51 1.03 -10.20
N TYR A 12 2.58 0.28 -9.92
CA TYR A 12 3.70 0.15 -10.84
C TYR A 12 3.46 -1.01 -11.81
N VAL A 13 3.43 -0.70 -13.10
CA VAL A 13 3.28 -1.68 -14.18
C VAL A 13 4.66 -2.09 -14.65
N GLU A 14 5.11 -3.27 -14.19
CA GLU A 14 6.38 -3.84 -14.62
C GLU A 14 6.35 -4.18 -16.12
N SER A 15 7.39 -3.76 -16.85
CA SER A 15 7.53 -4.12 -18.26
C SER A 15 7.99 -5.57 -18.45
N PRO A 16 7.84 -6.18 -19.64
CA PRO A 16 8.29 -7.55 -19.93
C PRO A 16 9.77 -7.81 -19.62
N LYS A 17 10.62 -6.78 -19.72
CA LYS A 17 12.05 -6.84 -19.40
C LYS A 17 12.33 -6.80 -17.89
N GLU A 18 11.31 -6.44 -17.11
CA GLU A 18 11.40 -6.19 -15.67
C GLU A 18 10.70 -7.24 -14.82
N GLY A 19 9.76 -7.97 -15.42
CA GLY A 19 8.77 -8.76 -14.71
C GLY A 19 9.29 -10.02 -14.01
N GLY A 20 8.71 -10.31 -12.84
CA GLY A 20 8.89 -11.54 -12.08
C GLY A 20 7.57 -12.28 -11.79
N LEU A 21 7.54 -13.07 -10.71
CA LEU A 21 6.34 -13.71 -10.16
C LEU A 21 5.81 -12.90 -8.96
N TYR A 22 4.54 -12.46 -8.98
CA TYR A 22 3.91 -11.89 -7.78
C TYR A 22 3.56 -13.01 -6.79
N PRO A 23 4.16 -13.07 -5.58
CA PRO A 23 3.96 -14.20 -4.66
C PRO A 23 2.50 -14.39 -4.24
N GLN A 24 1.75 -13.29 -4.12
CA GLN A 24 0.35 -13.30 -3.65
C GLN A 24 -0.66 -13.77 -4.72
N VAL A 25 -0.36 -13.57 -6.02
CA VAL A 25 -1.26 -13.90 -7.14
C VAL A 25 -0.79 -15.15 -7.90
N GLY A 26 0.49 -15.49 -7.80
CA GLY A 26 1.11 -16.66 -8.42
C GLY A 26 1.04 -16.62 -9.96
N GLY A 27 1.18 -15.44 -10.56
CA GLY A 27 1.20 -15.19 -12.00
C GLY A 27 2.34 -14.24 -12.40
N LEU A 28 2.70 -14.22 -13.68
CA LEU A 28 3.69 -13.29 -14.23
C LEU A 28 3.19 -11.86 -14.07
N THR A 29 4.01 -10.99 -13.50
CA THR A 29 3.68 -9.58 -13.21
C THR A 29 3.33 -8.77 -14.46
N THR A 30 3.82 -9.23 -15.62
CA THR A 30 3.64 -8.61 -16.94
C THR A 30 2.37 -9.07 -17.65
N SER A 31 1.67 -10.07 -17.12
CA SER A 31 0.43 -10.54 -17.73
C SER A 31 -0.72 -9.57 -17.45
N GLN A 32 -1.46 -9.21 -18.51
CA GLN A 32 -2.65 -8.35 -18.39
C GLN A 32 -3.65 -8.90 -17.36
N ALA A 33 -3.81 -10.24 -17.29
CA ALA A 33 -4.69 -10.88 -16.32
C ALA A 33 -4.27 -10.62 -14.85
N THR A 34 -2.96 -10.56 -14.57
CA THR A 34 -2.43 -10.24 -13.25
C THR A 34 -2.53 -8.74 -12.96
N GLN A 35 -2.18 -7.89 -13.92
CA GLN A 35 -2.33 -6.44 -13.79
C GLN A 35 -3.79 -6.03 -13.55
N ASN A 36 -4.75 -6.66 -14.24
CA ASN A 36 -6.18 -6.41 -14.04
C ASN A 36 -6.64 -6.74 -12.61
N ILE A 37 -5.95 -7.59 -11.85
CA ILE A 37 -6.28 -7.80 -10.43
C ILE A 37 -6.00 -6.53 -9.64
N TYR A 38 -4.81 -5.95 -9.81
CA TYR A 38 -4.41 -4.72 -9.13
C TYR A 38 -5.21 -3.51 -9.61
N TRP A 39 -5.51 -3.43 -10.92
CA TRP A 39 -6.36 -2.34 -11.43
C TRP A 39 -7.78 -2.37 -10.86
N ARG A 40 -8.35 -3.55 -10.57
CA ARG A 40 -9.61 -3.64 -9.81
C ARG A 40 -9.46 -3.13 -8.39
N CYS A 41 -8.32 -3.41 -7.75
CA CYS A 41 -8.00 -2.90 -6.42
C CYS A 41 -7.90 -1.36 -6.45
N VAL A 42 -7.13 -0.77 -7.37
CA VAL A 42 -7.05 0.69 -7.60
C VAL A 42 -8.43 1.33 -7.78
N TYR A 43 -9.26 0.77 -8.67
CA TYR A 43 -10.61 1.30 -8.90
C TYR A 43 -11.46 1.29 -7.64
N THR A 44 -11.50 0.14 -6.95
CA THR A 44 -12.30 -0.02 -5.73
C THR A 44 -11.76 0.80 -4.55
N PHE A 45 -10.45 1.02 -4.46
CA PHE A 45 -9.82 1.94 -3.52
C PHE A 45 -10.39 3.34 -3.71
N PHE A 46 -10.27 3.92 -4.91
CA PHE A 46 -10.74 5.30 -5.16
C PHE A 46 -12.25 5.42 -5.11
N TRP A 47 -12.99 4.42 -5.59
CA TRP A 47 -14.42 4.41 -5.43
C TRP A 47 -14.82 4.48 -3.94
N SER A 48 -14.15 3.70 -3.09
CA SER A 48 -14.43 3.69 -1.64
C SER A 48 -14.00 5.00 -0.97
N ALA A 49 -12.81 5.52 -1.30
CA ALA A 49 -12.33 6.81 -0.80
C ALA A 49 -13.27 7.95 -1.20
N HIS A 50 -13.71 7.98 -2.46
CA HIS A 50 -14.70 8.94 -2.93
C HIS A 50 -16.04 8.80 -2.20
N ALA A 51 -16.52 7.57 -1.99
CA ALA A 51 -17.80 7.34 -1.31
C ALA A 51 -17.81 7.87 0.14
N PHE A 52 -16.70 7.76 0.85
CA PHE A 52 -16.59 8.15 2.26
C PHE A 52 -16.02 9.56 2.48
N LEU A 53 -15.20 10.09 1.58
CA LEU A 53 -14.41 11.32 1.82
C LEU A 53 -14.75 12.50 0.90
N LYS A 54 -15.62 12.33 -0.10
CA LYS A 54 -15.90 13.40 -1.10
C LYS A 54 -16.39 14.72 -0.53
N LYS A 55 -16.90 14.73 0.72
CA LYS A 55 -17.41 15.93 1.38
C LYS A 55 -16.33 16.69 2.15
N ASP A 56 -15.14 16.11 2.28
CA ASP A 56 -14.11 16.57 3.22
C ASP A 56 -13.00 17.37 2.51
N GLY A 57 -13.19 17.71 1.24
CA GLY A 57 -12.22 18.49 0.45
C GLY A 57 -10.89 17.77 0.19
N VAL A 58 -10.84 16.45 0.43
CA VAL A 58 -9.67 15.60 0.20
C VAL A 58 -9.38 15.48 -1.30
N LYS A 59 -8.12 15.60 -1.68
CA LYS A 59 -7.65 15.37 -3.06
C LYS A 59 -7.19 13.93 -3.24
N PHE A 60 -7.49 13.34 -4.39
CA PHE A 60 -7.13 11.96 -4.71
C PHE A 60 -6.03 11.90 -5.75
N LEU A 61 -4.94 11.17 -5.46
CA LEU A 61 -3.80 11.00 -6.37
C LEU A 61 -3.57 9.52 -6.69
N LEU A 62 -3.55 9.16 -7.97
CA LEU A 62 -3.07 7.86 -8.43
C LEU A 62 -1.65 8.00 -8.96
N PHE A 63 -0.70 7.33 -8.32
CA PHE A 63 0.68 7.25 -8.81
C PHE A 63 0.90 6.00 -9.65
N THR A 64 1.45 6.15 -10.85
CA THR A 64 1.78 5.02 -11.72
C THR A 64 2.90 5.38 -12.69
N ASN A 65 3.43 4.41 -13.43
CA ASN A 65 4.42 4.62 -14.48
C ASN A 65 3.82 4.62 -15.90
N ILE A 66 2.50 4.56 -16.04
CA ILE A 66 1.81 4.62 -17.33
C ILE A 66 0.89 5.84 -17.42
N ALA A 67 0.88 6.50 -18.58
CA ALA A 67 0.03 7.68 -18.81
C ALA A 67 -1.40 7.31 -19.24
N GLN A 68 -1.59 6.12 -19.82
CA GLN A 68 -2.90 5.64 -20.29
C GLN A 68 -3.33 4.42 -19.47
N LEU A 69 -4.36 4.59 -18.65
CA LEU A 69 -4.90 3.49 -17.86
C LEU A 69 -5.66 2.48 -18.76
N PRO A 70 -5.73 1.20 -18.38
CA PRO A 70 -6.38 0.18 -19.22
C PRO A 70 -7.91 0.21 -19.08
N VAL A 71 -8.57 -0.45 -20.04
CA VAL A 71 -9.96 -0.87 -19.90
C VAL A 71 -9.99 -2.22 -19.17
N VAL A 72 -10.72 -2.31 -18.05
CA VAL A 72 -10.82 -3.53 -17.24
C VAL A 72 -12.27 -3.96 -17.13
N ASP A 73 -12.56 -5.16 -17.63
CA ASP A 73 -13.92 -5.76 -17.68
C ASP A 73 -14.99 -4.80 -18.24
N GLY A 74 -14.63 -4.01 -19.25
CA GLY A 74 -15.53 -3.05 -19.92
C GLY A 74 -15.57 -1.66 -19.30
N ILE A 75 -14.84 -1.41 -18.20
CA ILE A 75 -14.71 -0.07 -17.59
C ILE A 75 -13.41 0.57 -18.07
N ASP A 76 -13.49 1.74 -18.71
CA ASP A 76 -12.34 2.60 -18.96
C ASP A 76 -11.92 3.32 -17.66
N LEU A 77 -10.75 2.95 -17.14
CA LEU A 77 -10.27 3.46 -15.86
C LEU A 77 -9.81 4.91 -15.93
N ASN A 78 -9.44 5.47 -17.09
CA ASN A 78 -9.09 6.90 -17.16
C ASN A 78 -10.33 7.74 -16.86
N THR A 79 -11.41 7.48 -17.61
CA THR A 79 -12.69 8.17 -17.45
C THR A 79 -13.25 7.93 -16.05
N ALA A 80 -13.32 6.66 -15.61
CA ALA A 80 -14.00 6.34 -14.37
C ALA A 80 -13.28 6.85 -13.11
N LEU A 81 -11.94 6.95 -13.13
CA LEU A 81 -11.19 7.57 -12.02
C LEU A 81 -11.25 9.10 -12.06
N ALA A 82 -11.26 9.71 -13.25
CA ALA A 82 -11.47 11.15 -13.39
C ALA A 82 -12.84 11.57 -12.83
N ASP A 83 -13.88 10.76 -13.03
CA ASP A 83 -15.23 10.98 -12.45
C ASP A 83 -15.23 10.99 -10.91
N PHE A 84 -14.28 10.30 -10.27
CA PHE A 84 -14.09 10.35 -8.81
C PHE A 84 -13.26 11.55 -8.35
N GLY A 85 -12.72 12.35 -9.28
CA GLY A 85 -11.83 13.47 -8.99
C GLY A 85 -10.37 13.05 -8.75
N VAL A 86 -9.95 11.90 -9.29
CA VAL A 86 -8.58 11.41 -9.14
C VAL A 86 -7.64 12.08 -10.13
N GLU A 87 -6.57 12.68 -9.62
CA GLU A 87 -5.43 13.18 -10.42
C GLU A 87 -4.49 12.01 -10.73
N LEU A 88 -4.23 11.76 -12.02
CA LEU A 88 -3.25 10.77 -12.46
C LEU A 88 -1.84 11.40 -12.47
N VAL A 89 -0.94 10.86 -11.66
CA VAL A 89 0.46 11.29 -11.59
C VAL A 89 1.35 10.19 -12.16
N THR A 90 1.97 10.47 -13.31
CA THR A 90 2.89 9.54 -13.97
C THR A 90 4.33 9.79 -13.53
N LEU A 91 4.96 8.80 -12.90
CA LEU A 91 6.33 8.86 -12.39
C LEU A 91 7.22 7.80 -13.06
N ARG A 92 8.50 8.13 -13.22
CA ARG A 92 9.54 7.14 -13.59
C ARG A 92 10.01 6.44 -12.33
N TYR A 93 10.47 5.20 -12.45
CA TYR A 93 11.03 4.47 -11.30
C TYR A 93 12.50 4.84 -11.07
N THR A 94 12.76 5.99 -10.46
CA THR A 94 14.12 6.46 -10.19
C THR A 94 14.67 5.90 -8.88
N TRP A 95 13.79 5.38 -8.02
CA TRP A 95 14.17 4.76 -6.75
C TRP A 95 14.48 3.27 -6.78
N ALA A 96 14.51 2.66 -7.97
CA ALA A 96 14.88 1.27 -8.13
C ALA A 96 16.22 0.97 -7.40
N PRO A 97 16.25 0.01 -6.46
CA PRO A 97 17.45 -0.26 -5.67
C PRO A 97 18.56 -0.85 -6.56
N ALA A 98 19.82 -0.50 -6.26
CA ALA A 98 20.94 -1.18 -6.90
C ALA A 98 20.97 -2.66 -6.47
N GLY A 99 21.35 -3.56 -7.39
CA GLY A 99 21.50 -5.00 -7.11
C GLY A 99 20.52 -5.92 -7.82
N SER A 100 20.50 -7.20 -7.42
CA SER A 100 19.68 -8.24 -8.04
C SER A 100 18.19 -7.96 -7.82
N ARG A 101 17.38 -8.03 -8.88
CA ARG A 101 15.91 -7.97 -8.77
C ARG A 101 15.40 -9.10 -7.88
N ARG A 102 14.78 -8.74 -6.76
CA ARG A 102 14.15 -9.66 -5.81
C ARG A 102 12.62 -9.52 -5.89
N PRO A 103 11.84 -10.48 -5.35
CA PRO A 103 10.42 -10.24 -5.11
C PRO A 103 10.22 -8.90 -4.39
N TRP A 104 9.14 -8.18 -4.73
CA TRP A 104 8.84 -6.86 -4.17
C TRP A 104 9.77 -5.72 -4.57
N PHE A 105 10.57 -5.93 -5.63
CA PHE A 105 11.46 -4.92 -6.19
C PHE A 105 10.78 -3.58 -6.48
N ASN A 106 9.47 -3.55 -6.75
CA ASN A 106 8.72 -2.35 -7.06
C ASN A 106 8.30 -1.51 -5.83
N GLN A 107 8.52 -1.97 -4.59
CA GLN A 107 8.11 -1.22 -3.40
C GLN A 107 8.89 0.08 -3.19
N TYR A 108 10.13 0.18 -3.67
CA TYR A 108 10.88 1.44 -3.65
C TYR A 108 10.26 2.52 -4.53
N PHE A 109 9.30 2.20 -5.40
CA PHE A 109 8.52 3.21 -6.12
C PHE A 109 7.79 4.17 -5.16
N LEU A 110 7.56 3.75 -3.91
CA LEU A 110 7.15 4.63 -2.82
C LEU A 110 8.04 5.88 -2.74
N PHE A 111 9.36 5.77 -2.85
CA PHE A 111 10.24 6.93 -2.70
C PHE A 111 10.14 7.91 -3.89
N ASP A 112 9.78 7.45 -5.09
CA ASP A 112 9.41 8.37 -6.18
C ASP A 112 8.13 9.16 -5.83
N ILE A 113 7.18 8.52 -5.16
CA ILE A 113 5.95 9.17 -4.66
C ILE A 113 6.28 10.19 -3.55
N LEU A 114 7.16 9.82 -2.62
CA LEU A 114 7.58 10.72 -1.55
C LEU A 114 8.39 11.91 -2.08
N ASP A 115 9.20 11.72 -3.14
CA ASP A 115 9.88 12.80 -3.85
C ASP A 115 8.89 13.77 -4.50
N TYR A 116 7.87 13.25 -5.19
CA TYR A 116 6.79 14.08 -5.72
C TYR A 116 6.11 14.85 -4.58
N GLY A 117 5.84 14.18 -3.45
CA GLY A 117 5.26 14.79 -2.28
C GLY A 117 6.12 15.95 -1.74
N ALA A 118 7.43 15.71 -1.56
CA ALA A 118 8.37 16.72 -1.07
C ALA A 118 8.48 17.95 -1.98
N ALA A 119 8.27 17.78 -3.29
CA ALA A 119 8.28 18.87 -4.26
C ALA A 119 6.96 19.64 -4.35
N ARG A 120 5.83 19.03 -3.98
CA ARG A 120 4.48 19.59 -4.18
C ARG A 120 3.81 20.10 -2.91
N LEU A 121 3.99 19.40 -1.79
CA LEU A 121 3.24 19.67 -0.56
C LEU A 121 3.82 20.87 0.18
N ALA A 122 2.94 21.74 0.65
CA ALA A 122 3.28 22.73 1.67
C ALA A 122 3.55 22.03 3.02
N ALA A 123 4.19 22.74 3.95
CA ALA A 123 4.60 22.16 5.23
C ALA A 123 3.41 21.60 6.05
N ASP A 124 2.25 22.24 5.95
CA ASP A 124 1.00 21.89 6.66
C ASP A 124 0.11 20.87 5.90
N ASP A 125 0.43 20.58 4.65
CA ASP A 125 -0.25 19.54 3.87
C ASP A 125 0.06 18.14 4.42
N THR A 126 -0.82 17.19 4.13
CA THR A 126 -0.65 15.79 4.54
C THR A 126 -0.96 14.84 3.40
N LEU A 127 -0.07 13.87 3.17
CA LEU A 127 -0.23 12.81 2.21
C LEU A 127 -0.45 11.48 2.93
N LEU A 128 -1.56 10.81 2.64
CA LEU A 128 -1.77 9.40 2.95
C LEU A 128 -1.49 8.58 1.69
N VAL A 129 -0.49 7.70 1.74
CA VAL A 129 -0.19 6.70 0.70
C VAL A 129 -0.58 5.34 1.24
N MET A 130 -1.41 4.62 0.49
CA MET A 130 -1.91 3.30 0.88
C MET A 130 -1.67 2.29 -0.23
N ASP A 131 -1.55 1.02 0.15
CA ASP A 131 -1.60 -0.07 -0.82
C ASP A 131 -2.94 -0.07 -1.58
N ASN A 132 -2.91 -0.47 -2.85
CA ASN A 132 -4.12 -0.45 -3.69
C ASN A 132 -5.19 -1.45 -3.27
N ASP A 133 -4.85 -2.43 -2.43
CA ASP A 133 -5.78 -3.34 -1.78
C ASP A 133 -6.12 -2.94 -0.34
N CYS A 134 -5.98 -1.66 -0.03
CA CYS A 134 -6.73 -1.00 1.02
C CYS A 134 -8.15 -0.66 0.56
N LEU A 135 -9.07 -0.60 1.51
CA LEU A 135 -10.43 -0.12 1.30
C LEU A 135 -10.75 0.95 2.36
N VAL A 136 -11.13 2.13 1.93
CA VAL A 136 -11.55 3.23 2.81
C VAL A 136 -13.03 3.04 3.13
N VAL A 137 -13.34 2.95 4.42
CA VAL A 137 -14.68 2.61 4.91
C VAL A 137 -15.14 3.48 6.08
N GLY A 138 -14.47 4.62 6.28
CA GLY A 138 -14.75 5.57 7.33
C GLY A 138 -14.02 6.89 7.13
N ASP A 139 -14.22 7.80 8.08
CA ASP A 139 -13.56 9.11 8.13
C ASP A 139 -12.04 8.97 8.37
N LEU A 140 -11.26 9.84 7.72
CA LEU A 140 -9.81 9.90 7.85
C LEU A 140 -9.31 11.20 8.49
N SER A 141 -10.19 12.06 9.00
CA SER A 141 -9.82 13.34 9.64
C SER A 141 -8.76 13.14 10.72
N ALA A 142 -8.96 12.16 11.61
CA ALA A 142 -7.99 11.81 12.64
C ALA A 142 -6.63 11.37 12.06
N ALA A 143 -6.61 10.63 10.94
CA ALA A 143 -5.37 10.19 10.32
C ALA A 143 -4.55 11.38 9.78
N PHE A 144 -5.22 12.36 9.15
CA PHE A 144 -4.57 13.57 8.68
C PHE A 144 -4.02 14.41 9.82
N ASP A 145 -4.82 14.61 10.88
CA ASP A 145 -4.41 15.43 12.03
C ASP A 145 -3.23 14.83 12.78
N LEU A 146 -3.23 13.51 12.97
CA LEU A 146 -2.11 12.78 13.58
C LEU A 146 -0.84 12.88 12.73
N ALA A 147 -0.93 12.60 11.42
CA ALA A 147 0.22 12.69 10.53
C ALA A 147 0.77 14.12 10.43
N ARG A 148 -0.09 15.14 10.46
CA ARG A 148 0.32 16.55 10.49
C ARG A 148 1.02 16.92 11.80
N ARG A 149 0.44 16.52 12.94
CA ARG A 149 0.95 16.84 14.27
C ARG A 149 2.27 16.12 14.57
N ASP A 150 2.32 14.83 14.29
CA ASP A 150 3.42 13.95 14.70
C ASP A 150 4.46 13.77 13.57
N GLY A 151 4.19 14.32 12.39
CA GLY A 151 5.03 14.25 11.21
C GLY A 151 4.77 13.00 10.36
N ALA A 152 4.52 11.85 11.01
CA ALA A 152 4.20 10.57 10.37
C ALA A 152 3.14 9.77 11.13
N LEU A 153 2.47 8.87 10.42
CA LEU A 153 1.50 7.88 10.93
C LEU A 153 1.63 6.59 10.10
N LEU A 154 2.16 5.52 10.69
CA LEU A 154 2.60 4.30 10.00
C LEU A 154 2.04 3.04 10.65
N ILE A 155 1.78 1.98 9.88
CA ILE A 155 1.40 0.69 10.48
C ILE A 155 2.65 0.04 11.08
N THR A 156 2.55 -0.41 12.32
CA THR A 156 3.58 -1.25 12.96
C THR A 156 3.22 -2.72 12.76
N VAL A 157 4.19 -3.52 12.33
CA VAL A 157 4.01 -4.96 12.15
C VAL A 157 4.87 -5.69 13.16
N ASP A 158 4.23 -6.59 13.91
CA ASP A 158 4.92 -7.45 14.86
C ASP A 158 5.69 -8.54 14.10
N VAL A 159 6.97 -8.24 13.86
CA VAL A 159 7.95 -9.15 13.25
C VAL A 159 9.07 -9.36 14.26
N SER A 160 9.38 -10.63 14.53
CA SER A 160 10.47 -11.00 15.42
C SER A 160 11.80 -10.43 14.92
N GLU A 161 12.70 -10.06 15.84
CA GLU A 161 13.98 -9.43 15.48
C GLU A 161 14.86 -10.29 14.57
N ASP A 162 14.71 -11.61 14.67
CA ASP A 162 15.50 -12.62 13.97
C ASP A 162 14.76 -13.26 12.79
N GLU A 163 13.48 -12.91 12.58
CA GLU A 163 12.71 -13.39 11.43
C GLU A 163 13.16 -12.68 10.15
N ASP A 164 13.31 -13.43 9.06
CA ASP A 164 13.58 -12.88 7.73
C ASP A 164 12.31 -12.19 7.21
N ALA A 165 12.38 -10.85 7.13
CA ALA A 165 11.38 -10.02 6.48
C ALA A 165 11.96 -9.48 5.17
N ASN A 166 11.67 -10.17 4.06
CA ASN A 166 12.04 -9.79 2.69
C ASN A 166 13.56 -9.71 2.41
N GLY A 167 14.32 -10.63 2.99
CA GLY A 167 15.76 -10.82 2.75
C GLY A 167 16.67 -10.24 3.84
N LEU A 168 16.09 -9.62 4.87
CA LEU A 168 16.79 -9.13 6.06
C LEU A 168 15.94 -9.37 7.30
N SER A 169 16.58 -9.77 8.40
CA SER A 169 15.98 -9.63 9.73
C SER A 169 16.22 -8.22 10.29
N ARG A 170 15.42 -7.80 11.27
CA ARG A 170 15.61 -6.49 11.93
C ARG A 170 16.97 -6.40 12.62
N ARG A 171 17.49 -7.53 13.15
CA ARG A 171 18.85 -7.58 13.72
C ARG A 171 19.93 -7.37 12.66
N GLN A 172 19.78 -7.99 11.48
CA GLN A 172 20.73 -7.81 10.38
C GLN A 172 20.67 -6.40 9.78
N ALA A 173 19.48 -5.79 9.78
CA ALA A 173 19.28 -4.43 9.31
C ALA A 173 20.07 -3.39 10.14
N ILE A 174 20.33 -3.65 11.43
CA ILE A 174 21.25 -2.85 12.26
C ILE A 174 22.69 -2.90 11.71
N ASP A 175 23.15 -4.08 11.31
CA ASP A 175 24.51 -4.26 10.79
C ASP A 175 24.67 -3.45 9.49
N VAL A 176 23.71 -3.56 8.58
CA VAL A 176 23.66 -2.77 7.35
C VAL A 176 23.69 -1.27 7.67
N TYR A 177 22.90 -0.82 8.64
CA TYR A 177 22.84 0.58 9.05
C TYR A 177 24.17 1.11 9.61
N ALA A 178 24.91 0.27 10.34
CA ALA A 178 26.25 0.60 10.80
C ALA A 178 27.27 0.64 9.65
N GLU A 179 27.17 -0.30 8.71
CA GLU A 179 28.05 -0.39 7.52
C GLU A 179 27.93 0.82 6.59
N ILE A 180 26.72 1.39 6.45
CA ILE A 180 26.53 2.65 5.72
C ILE A 180 26.96 3.89 6.54
N GLY A 181 27.62 3.72 7.69
CA GLY A 181 28.29 4.78 8.42
C GLY A 181 27.42 5.56 9.40
N HIS A 182 26.36 4.95 9.93
CA HIS A 182 25.58 5.51 11.03
C HIS A 182 25.84 4.80 12.37
N GLU A 183 25.46 5.45 13.47
CA GLU A 183 25.55 4.84 14.79
C GLU A 183 24.67 3.59 14.86
N ARG A 184 25.26 2.49 15.32
CA ARG A 184 24.57 1.21 15.49
C ARG A 184 23.50 1.33 16.59
N PRO A 185 22.20 1.14 16.30
CA PRO A 185 21.18 1.15 17.34
C PRO A 185 21.42 0.03 18.36
N ALA A 186 21.19 0.33 19.64
CA ALA A 186 21.28 -0.67 20.72
C ALA A 186 20.22 -1.78 20.58
N GLN A 187 19.06 -1.44 20.01
CA GLN A 187 17.97 -2.37 19.70
C GLN A 187 17.46 -2.11 18.28
N PRO A 188 16.95 -3.13 17.57
CA PRO A 188 16.42 -2.94 16.23
C PRO A 188 15.26 -1.94 16.24
N PRO A 189 15.24 -0.95 15.33
CA PRO A 189 14.09 -0.08 15.16
C PRO A 189 12.79 -0.87 14.98
N GLU A 190 11.67 -0.25 15.36
CA GLU A 190 10.34 -0.79 15.05
C GLU A 190 10.19 -0.97 13.54
N TYR A 191 9.56 -2.06 13.13
CA TYR A 191 9.35 -2.36 11.72
C TYR A 191 8.01 -1.80 11.27
N PHE A 192 8.06 -0.77 10.44
CA PHE A 192 6.86 -0.17 9.85
C PHE A 192 6.51 -0.86 8.54
N GLY A 193 5.29 -1.35 8.43
CA GLY A 193 4.78 -2.05 7.25
C GLY A 193 4.44 -1.10 6.10
N GLY A 194 4.54 -1.61 4.87
CA GLY A 194 4.44 -0.85 3.63
C GLY A 194 3.06 -0.41 3.16
N GLU A 195 2.04 -0.45 4.02
CA GLU A 195 0.66 -0.57 3.54
C GLU A 195 -0.16 0.69 3.78
N PHE A 196 0.31 1.52 4.72
CA PHE A 196 -0.27 2.80 5.07
C PHE A 196 0.83 3.73 5.56
N TYR A 197 0.97 4.85 4.87
CA TYR A 197 1.90 5.92 5.16
C TYR A 197 1.14 7.24 5.26
N GLY A 198 0.95 7.77 6.45
CA GLY A 198 0.56 9.16 6.64
C GLY A 198 1.79 10.01 6.89
N ILE A 199 2.03 11.03 6.07
CA ILE A 199 3.26 11.84 6.14
C ILE A 199 2.91 13.31 5.89
N SER A 200 3.41 14.19 6.75
CA SER A 200 3.30 15.65 6.58
C SER A 200 4.28 16.19 5.53
N GLY A 201 3.93 17.29 4.87
CA GLY A 201 4.86 17.99 3.98
C GLY A 201 6.13 18.47 4.71
N ALA A 202 5.98 18.91 5.97
CA ALA A 202 7.11 19.29 6.82
C ALA A 202 8.10 18.12 7.05
N LEU A 203 7.60 16.89 7.26
CA LEU A 203 8.47 15.73 7.40
C LEU A 203 9.13 15.36 6.06
N LEU A 204 8.40 15.40 4.94
CA LEU A 204 8.96 15.09 3.61
C LEU A 204 10.17 15.94 3.27
N ALA A 205 10.14 17.24 3.60
CA ALA A 205 11.24 18.16 3.37
C ALA A 205 12.54 17.77 4.10
N ARG A 206 12.43 17.06 5.22
CA ARG A 206 13.58 16.53 6.00
C ARG A 206 13.93 15.10 5.62
N LEU A 207 12.91 14.28 5.35
CA LEU A 207 13.03 12.87 5.05
C LEU A 207 13.75 12.62 3.74
N MET A 208 13.36 13.31 2.66
CA MET A 208 13.88 12.98 1.33
C MET A 208 15.36 13.31 1.13
N PRO A 209 15.90 14.43 1.64
CA PRO A 209 17.35 14.65 1.64
C PRO A 209 18.13 13.54 2.35
N LEU A 210 17.67 13.13 3.54
CA LEU A 210 18.26 12.03 4.30
C LEU A 210 18.18 10.70 3.54
N ALA A 211 17.01 10.39 2.96
CA ALA A 211 16.82 9.17 2.19
C ALA A 211 17.79 9.08 1.02
N ARG A 212 18.08 10.19 0.33
CA ARG A 212 19.04 10.22 -0.79
C ARG A 212 20.47 10.00 -0.31
N GLU A 213 20.87 10.63 0.79
CA GLU A 213 22.19 10.42 1.39
C GLU A 213 22.40 8.94 1.75
N ILE A 214 21.46 8.36 2.48
CA ILE A 214 21.53 6.97 2.94
C ILE A 214 21.50 6.00 1.76
N ARG A 215 20.67 6.28 0.75
CA ARG A 215 20.57 5.43 -0.45
C ARG A 215 21.89 5.31 -1.20
N LEU A 216 22.64 6.41 -1.37
CA LEU A 216 23.92 6.37 -2.08
C LEU A 216 24.88 5.34 -1.46
N ARG A 217 24.92 5.26 -0.13
CA ARG A 217 25.76 4.31 0.59
C ARG A 217 25.19 2.89 0.53
N ASN A 218 23.87 2.74 0.63
CA ASN A 218 23.19 1.46 0.47
C ASN A 218 23.45 0.84 -0.92
N ASP A 219 23.38 1.64 -1.98
CA ASP A 219 23.64 1.19 -3.35
C ASP A 219 25.10 0.76 -3.55
N ALA A 220 26.06 1.40 -2.86
CA ALA A 220 27.47 0.98 -2.86
C ALA A 220 27.67 -0.39 -2.19
N LEU A 221 26.95 -0.68 -1.10
CA LEU A 221 26.95 -2.02 -0.49
C LEU A 221 26.39 -3.06 -1.46
N ALA A 222 25.26 -2.77 -2.10
CA ALA A 222 24.65 -3.66 -3.08
C ALA A 222 25.59 -3.96 -4.26
N ALA A 223 26.30 -2.95 -4.77
CA ALA A 223 27.25 -3.08 -5.88
C ALA A 223 28.47 -3.96 -5.56
N THR A 224 28.84 -4.06 -4.27
CA THR A 224 29.95 -4.89 -3.79
C THR A 224 29.53 -6.28 -3.32
N GLY A 225 28.24 -6.62 -3.44
CA GLY A 225 27.69 -7.91 -2.99
C GLY A 225 27.50 -8.02 -1.48
N ASN A 226 27.68 -6.93 -0.73
CA ASN A 226 27.40 -6.87 0.70
C ASN A 226 25.90 -6.89 0.97
N ARG A 227 25.51 -7.08 2.24
CA ARG A 227 24.12 -6.92 2.66
C ARG A 227 23.73 -5.44 2.55
N TYR A 228 22.51 -5.20 2.13
CA TYR A 228 21.98 -3.86 1.90
C TYR A 228 20.47 -3.89 2.18
N PHE A 229 19.87 -2.74 2.41
CA PHE A 229 18.42 -2.60 2.47
C PHE A 229 17.83 -2.93 1.10
N SER A 230 17.26 -4.12 0.97
CA SER A 230 16.68 -4.62 -0.28
C SER A 230 15.17 -4.38 -0.40
N ASP A 231 14.55 -3.90 0.66
CA ASP A 231 13.10 -3.75 0.84
C ASP A 231 12.80 -2.36 1.43
N GLU A 232 11.67 -1.76 1.03
CA GLU A 232 11.35 -0.39 1.38
C GLU A 232 11.04 -0.23 2.87
N ALA A 233 10.39 -1.21 3.51
CA ALA A 233 9.97 -1.13 4.89
C ALA A 233 11.16 -1.10 5.87
N HIS A 234 12.20 -1.92 5.64
CA HIS A 234 13.44 -1.82 6.43
C HIS A 234 14.10 -0.47 6.25
N PHE A 235 14.28 -0.03 5.00
CA PHE A 235 14.91 1.24 4.69
C PHE A 235 14.16 2.43 5.32
N PHE A 236 12.84 2.45 5.18
CA PHE A 236 11.97 3.48 5.73
C PHE A 236 11.98 3.48 7.27
N SER A 237 12.01 2.31 7.90
CA SER A 237 12.08 2.18 9.37
C SER A 237 13.33 2.82 9.95
N PHE A 238 14.48 2.65 9.29
CA PHE A 238 15.72 3.31 9.70
C PHE A 238 15.72 4.82 9.44
N LEU A 239 15.05 5.29 8.38
CA LEU A 239 14.86 6.73 8.16
C LEU A 239 14.02 7.37 9.28
N MET A 240 12.92 6.73 9.68
CA MET A 240 12.12 7.20 10.82
C MET A 240 12.94 7.20 12.10
N TRP A 241 13.73 6.14 12.32
CA TRP A 241 14.62 6.07 13.47
C TRP A 241 15.65 7.22 13.48
N GLN A 242 16.30 7.50 12.36
CA GLN A 242 17.27 8.59 12.26
C GLN A 242 16.65 9.97 12.49
N LEU A 243 15.37 10.15 12.14
CA LEU A 243 14.63 11.40 12.34
C LEU A 243 14.02 11.54 13.75
N GLY A 244 14.23 10.57 14.64
CA GLY A 244 13.70 10.59 16.00
C GLY A 244 12.24 10.12 16.12
N LEU A 245 11.64 9.60 15.05
CA LEU A 245 10.26 9.12 15.04
C LEU A 245 10.22 7.66 15.48
N ARG A 246 9.82 7.43 16.74
CA ARG A 246 9.91 6.10 17.39
C ARG A 246 8.60 5.32 17.44
N ALA A 247 7.44 5.98 17.39
CA ALA A 247 6.14 5.32 17.51
C ALA A 247 4.99 6.00 16.73
N PRO A 248 5.16 6.32 15.44
CA PRO A 248 4.07 6.85 14.61
C PRO A 248 3.05 5.74 14.31
N ASN A 249 2.15 5.40 15.25
CA ASN A 249 1.31 4.19 15.18
C ASN A 249 -0.07 4.41 14.54
N ALA A 250 -0.29 3.80 13.38
CA ALA A 250 -1.53 3.82 12.60
C ALA A 250 -2.46 2.63 12.86
N ASN A 251 -2.14 1.69 13.75
CA ASN A 251 -2.87 0.42 13.89
C ASN A 251 -4.32 0.60 14.39
N HIS A 252 -4.69 1.80 14.85
CA HIS A 252 -6.05 2.20 15.21
C HIS A 252 -6.83 2.83 14.04
N ILE A 253 -6.15 3.16 12.94
CA ILE A 253 -6.71 3.69 11.68
C ILE A 253 -6.79 2.59 10.63
N ALA A 254 -5.72 1.81 10.49
CA ALA A 254 -5.56 0.83 9.44
C ALA A 254 -4.91 -0.45 9.98
N ARG A 255 -5.30 -1.61 9.43
CA ARG A 255 -4.70 -2.90 9.80
C ARG A 255 -4.66 -3.86 8.61
N ARG A 256 -3.61 -4.67 8.55
CA ARG A 256 -3.52 -5.85 7.67
C ARG A 256 -4.48 -6.95 8.16
N ILE A 257 -5.53 -7.19 7.40
CA ILE A 257 -6.57 -8.17 7.69
C ILE A 257 -6.48 -9.33 6.69
N TRP A 258 -6.10 -10.49 7.20
CA TRP A 258 -6.11 -11.74 6.48
C TRP A 258 -7.46 -12.44 6.68
N THR A 259 -8.10 -12.81 5.58
CA THR A 259 -9.45 -13.39 5.57
C THR A 259 -9.46 -14.81 4.99
N THR A 260 -8.29 -15.41 4.75
CA THR A 260 -8.16 -16.75 4.15
C THR A 260 -8.35 -17.85 5.18
N TRP A 261 -8.55 -19.08 4.74
CA TRP A 261 -8.63 -20.22 5.65
C TRP A 261 -7.27 -20.58 6.28
N LYS A 262 -6.17 -20.36 5.55
CA LYS A 262 -4.81 -20.65 6.04
C LYS A 262 -4.34 -19.64 7.07
N LEU A 263 -4.71 -18.38 6.85
CA LEU A 263 -4.38 -17.26 7.70
C LEU A 263 -5.64 -16.39 7.79
N ASN A 264 -6.34 -16.49 8.92
CA ASN A 264 -7.48 -15.64 9.26
C ASN A 264 -7.18 -14.92 10.57
N ASN A 265 -7.09 -13.60 10.52
CA ASN A 265 -6.88 -12.79 11.72
C ASN A 265 -7.99 -11.74 11.91
N THR A 266 -9.15 -11.92 11.26
CA THR A 266 -10.25 -10.96 11.38
C THR A 266 -10.85 -10.94 12.78
N ARG A 267 -11.29 -9.76 13.22
CA ARG A 267 -11.86 -9.50 14.54
C ARG A 267 -13.06 -8.57 14.37
N ASP A 268 -14.06 -8.69 15.25
CA ASP A 268 -15.21 -7.78 15.25
C ASP A 268 -14.78 -6.31 15.43
N ALA A 269 -13.66 -6.07 16.13
CA ALA A 269 -13.07 -4.74 16.30
C ALA A 269 -12.60 -4.10 14.97
N ASP A 270 -12.28 -4.88 13.93
CA ASP A 270 -11.84 -4.36 12.63
C ASP A 270 -12.92 -3.50 11.96
N LEU A 271 -14.19 -3.75 12.27
CA LEU A 271 -15.31 -2.99 11.73
C LEU A 271 -15.30 -1.52 12.14
N ARG A 272 -14.51 -1.16 13.17
CA ARG A 272 -14.33 0.22 13.63
C ARG A 272 -13.16 0.93 12.95
N LEU A 273 -12.33 0.22 12.20
CA LEU A 273 -11.21 0.82 11.48
C LEU A 273 -11.72 1.57 10.24
N PRO A 274 -11.26 2.81 10.00
CA PRO A 274 -11.61 3.54 8.78
C PRO A 274 -10.93 2.98 7.52
N VAL A 275 -9.85 2.19 7.66
CA VAL A 275 -9.16 1.55 6.54
C VAL A 275 -8.96 0.06 6.80
N TRP A 276 -9.29 -0.76 5.81
CA TRP A 276 -8.99 -2.20 5.81
C TRP A 276 -7.96 -2.52 4.74
N HIS A 277 -6.77 -2.99 5.14
CA HIS A 277 -5.80 -3.55 4.21
C HIS A 277 -6.08 -5.04 4.03
N LEU A 278 -6.38 -5.50 2.80
CA LEU A 278 -6.94 -6.82 2.52
C LEU A 278 -6.16 -7.65 1.49
N PRO A 279 -4.88 -8.04 1.78
CA PRO A 279 -4.02 -8.81 0.87
C PRO A 279 -4.66 -10.00 0.20
N SER A 280 -5.42 -10.78 0.95
CA SER A 280 -6.00 -12.02 0.46
C SER A 280 -7.25 -11.85 -0.40
N GLU A 281 -7.85 -10.67 -0.40
CA GLU A 281 -9.09 -10.41 -1.12
C GLU A 281 -8.86 -9.87 -2.53
N LYS A 282 -7.61 -9.53 -2.91
CA LYS A 282 -7.21 -9.02 -4.25
C LYS A 282 -7.87 -9.80 -5.38
N THR A 283 -7.80 -11.13 -5.32
CA THR A 283 -8.33 -12.02 -6.36
C THR A 283 -9.85 -12.25 -6.28
N TYR A 284 -10.48 -12.00 -5.14
CA TYR A 284 -11.86 -12.42 -4.87
C TYR A 284 -12.76 -11.26 -4.43
N GLY A 285 -12.59 -10.75 -3.20
CA GLY A 285 -13.42 -9.67 -2.66
C GLY A 285 -13.39 -8.40 -3.51
N PHE A 286 -12.20 -7.96 -3.94
CA PHE A 286 -12.06 -6.80 -4.82
C PHE A 286 -12.66 -7.05 -6.21
N ALA A 287 -12.48 -8.24 -6.77
CA ALA A 287 -13.11 -8.61 -8.04
C ALA A 287 -14.64 -8.64 -7.94
N ASP A 288 -15.20 -9.18 -6.85
CA ASP A 288 -16.64 -9.21 -6.61
C ASP A 288 -17.21 -7.80 -6.37
N LEU A 289 -16.47 -6.93 -5.67
CA LEU A 289 -16.84 -5.53 -5.48
C LEU A 289 -16.84 -4.78 -6.82
N PHE A 290 -15.75 -4.90 -7.58
CA PHE A 290 -15.61 -4.28 -8.91
C PHE A 290 -16.75 -4.70 -9.85
N ALA A 291 -17.06 -6.00 -9.94
CA ALA A 291 -18.15 -6.49 -10.78
C ALA A 291 -19.53 -5.96 -10.33
N ARG A 292 -19.73 -5.72 -9.03
CA ARG A 292 -20.97 -5.11 -8.50
C ARG A 292 -21.06 -3.61 -8.80
N LEU A 293 -19.92 -2.93 -8.92
CA LEU A 293 -19.83 -1.52 -9.28
C LEU A 293 -20.05 -1.31 -10.78
N ALA A 294 -19.58 -2.25 -11.61
CA ALA A 294 -19.81 -2.27 -13.05
C ALA A 294 -21.28 -2.49 -13.43
N ALA A 295 -22.06 -3.15 -12.56
CA ALA A 295 -23.48 -3.40 -12.77
C ALA A 295 -24.33 -2.33 -12.05
N PRO A 296 -25.44 -1.85 -12.64
CA PRO A 296 -26.29 -0.77 -12.09
C PRO A 296 -27.13 -1.20 -10.86
N LYS A 297 -26.52 -1.87 -9.87
CA LYS A 297 -27.16 -2.20 -8.61
C LYS A 297 -26.93 -1.09 -7.59
N ALA A 298 -27.99 -0.69 -6.91
CA ALA A 298 -27.92 0.27 -5.82
C ALA A 298 -26.91 -0.17 -4.74
N ILE A 299 -25.84 0.61 -4.63
CA ILE A 299 -25.00 0.63 -3.45
C ILE A 299 -25.64 1.61 -2.46
N PRO A 300 -25.76 1.24 -1.17
CA PRO A 300 -26.37 2.13 -0.19
C PRO A 300 -25.65 3.48 -0.15
N ALA A 301 -26.41 4.58 -0.18
CA ALA A 301 -25.87 5.92 0.03
C ALA A 301 -25.52 6.20 1.50
N ASP A 302 -26.17 5.48 2.42
CA ASP A 302 -25.90 5.56 3.86
C ASP A 302 -24.54 4.93 4.21
N PRO A 303 -23.59 5.67 4.81
CA PRO A 303 -22.24 5.19 5.10
C PRO A 303 -22.20 3.94 5.97
N ALA A 304 -23.07 3.83 6.97
CA ALA A 304 -23.10 2.68 7.87
C ALA A 304 -23.56 1.39 7.16
N ARG A 305 -24.66 1.48 6.37
CA ARG A 305 -25.12 0.37 5.52
C ARG A 305 -24.10 0.03 4.43
N LEU A 306 -23.39 1.02 3.91
CA LEU A 306 -22.32 0.83 2.94
C LEU A 306 -21.17 0.04 3.56
N GLN A 307 -20.63 0.48 4.69
CA GLN A 307 -19.56 -0.20 5.42
C GLN A 307 -19.98 -1.65 5.75
N ALA A 308 -21.19 -1.88 6.26
CA ALA A 308 -21.68 -3.23 6.56
C ALA A 308 -21.76 -4.12 5.31
N ARG A 309 -22.12 -3.55 4.15
CA ARG A 309 -22.13 -4.28 2.87
C ARG A 309 -20.71 -4.61 2.41
N LEU A 310 -19.77 -3.68 2.54
CA LEU A 310 -18.35 -3.89 2.23
C LEU A 310 -17.74 -4.95 3.14
N ALA A 311 -18.01 -4.91 4.45
CA ALA A 311 -17.57 -5.94 5.40
C ALA A 311 -18.01 -7.33 4.96
N ARG A 312 -19.26 -7.48 4.51
CA ARG A 312 -19.77 -8.77 4.00
C ARG A 312 -19.09 -9.21 2.71
N ILE A 313 -18.84 -8.28 1.78
CA ILE A 313 -18.15 -8.57 0.51
C ILE A 313 -16.70 -8.97 0.77
N MET A 314 -16.00 -8.26 1.67
CA MET A 314 -14.58 -8.46 1.99
C MET A 314 -14.34 -9.52 3.06
N GLY A 315 -15.36 -9.93 3.81
CA GLY A 315 -15.25 -10.96 4.85
C GLY A 315 -14.56 -10.45 6.12
N VAL A 316 -14.70 -9.16 6.42
CA VAL A 316 -14.18 -8.50 7.62
C VAL A 316 -15.18 -8.64 8.78
N GLY A 317 -14.69 -8.84 10.00
CA GLY A 317 -15.47 -9.12 11.20
C GLY A 317 -15.86 -10.59 11.29
N ARG A 318 -16.77 -11.03 10.41
CA ARG A 318 -17.19 -12.45 10.31
C ARG A 318 -17.35 -12.91 8.88
N LYS A 319 -16.64 -13.99 8.53
CA LYS A 319 -16.74 -14.59 7.20
C LYS A 319 -17.98 -15.49 7.11
N SER A 320 -18.87 -15.21 6.15
CA SER A 320 -20.03 -16.09 5.95
C SER A 320 -19.62 -17.45 5.33
N PRO A 321 -20.28 -18.55 5.71
CA PRO A 321 -20.02 -19.88 5.12
C PRO A 321 -20.17 -19.90 3.59
N ARG A 322 -21.09 -19.10 3.03
CA ARG A 322 -21.27 -18.96 1.58
C ARG A 322 -20.04 -18.36 0.91
N LYS A 323 -19.44 -17.32 1.50
CA LYS A 323 -18.21 -16.71 0.98
C LYS A 323 -17.05 -17.71 1.04
N PHE A 324 -16.98 -18.48 2.11
CA PHE A 324 -15.98 -19.55 2.26
C PHE A 324 -16.05 -20.59 1.13
N VAL A 325 -17.24 -21.17 0.90
CA VAL A 325 -17.45 -22.17 -0.16
C VAL A 325 -17.14 -21.59 -1.55
N GLY A 326 -17.60 -20.36 -1.81
CA GLY A 326 -17.35 -19.68 -3.09
C GLY A 326 -15.86 -19.49 -3.40
N HIS A 327 -15.07 -19.07 -2.40
CA HIS A 327 -13.62 -18.89 -2.56
C HIS A 327 -12.92 -20.23 -2.80
N PHE A 328 -13.29 -21.26 -2.05
CA PHE A 328 -12.73 -22.60 -2.20
C PHE A 328 -12.97 -23.16 -3.61
N LEU A 329 -14.22 -23.10 -4.11
CA LEU A 329 -14.57 -23.59 -5.44
C LEU A 329 -13.83 -22.82 -6.55
N ARG A 330 -13.70 -21.49 -6.42
CA ARG A 330 -12.97 -20.67 -7.39
C ARG A 330 -11.46 -20.98 -7.36
N ALA A 331 -10.87 -21.18 -6.19
CA ALA A 331 -9.47 -21.58 -6.05
C ALA A 331 -9.20 -22.97 -6.67
N ALA A 332 -10.09 -23.94 -6.42
CA ALA A 332 -10.01 -25.28 -7.01
C ALA A 332 -10.09 -25.23 -8.54
N ARG A 333 -11.05 -24.48 -9.11
CA ARG A 333 -11.19 -24.30 -10.56
C ARG A 333 -9.96 -23.65 -11.20
N ARG A 334 -9.35 -22.65 -10.54
CA ARG A 334 -8.09 -22.03 -11.02
C ARG A 334 -6.93 -23.02 -11.04
N ARG A 335 -6.80 -23.90 -10.03
CA ARG A 335 -5.76 -24.95 -10.00
C ARG A 335 -5.95 -25.98 -11.11
N LEU A 336 -7.19 -26.38 -11.37
CA LEU A 336 -7.53 -27.31 -12.45
C LEU A 336 -7.16 -26.72 -13.82
N ARG A 337 -7.51 -25.46 -14.09
CA ARG A 337 -7.18 -24.75 -15.34
C ARG A 337 -5.68 -24.47 -15.55
N ARG A 338 -4.85 -24.56 -14.52
CA ARG A 338 -3.38 -24.42 -14.63
C ARG A 338 -2.66 -25.75 -14.89
N ARG A 339 -3.38 -26.88 -14.82
CA ARG A 339 -2.85 -28.24 -15.04
C ARG A 339 -3.22 -28.82 -16.42
N THR A 340 -4.03 -28.08 -17.19
CA THR A 340 -4.41 -28.34 -18.59
C THR A 340 -3.73 -27.33 -19.48
#